data_AF-A0A7C3HX79-F1
#
_entry.id   AF-A0A7C3HX79-F1
#
_cell.length_a   1.000
_cell.length_b   1.000
_cell.length_c   1.000
_cell.angle_alpha   90.00
_cell.angle_beta   90.00
_cell.angle_gamma   90.00
#
_symmetry.space_group_name_H-M   'P 1'
#
loop_
_entity.id
_entity.type
_entity.pdbx_description
1 polymer ?
#
loop_
_entity_poly.entity_id
_entity_poly.type
_entity_poly.pdbx_seq_one_letter_code
_entity_poly.pdbx_strand_id
1 'polypeptide(L)'
;MDTLAIEPTYRVLLGDVSRFRIMLVGAGGTGSTLALFLAGLAFHARQKGIQVDLTLVDHDVVEMKNCGRQAVTLQSAVAGGIPKVADLALRLNAAYGLGIEAWPERYEGGMARDWFYHGGSCAHLLVGCVDNHPARREIAETIALFDGRIYALDCGNERYSGQILIGNLTDTSQITLDKLGLCSGLPSPYLQEPDLLQPDPNEQALSCADMALAETQSIMVNRMAATIAAEYTAVFVLQKQITQLRTAFNLRLLAAHSQLITQTALRPYW
;
A
#
# COMPACT_ATOMS: atom_id res chain seq x y z
N MET A 1 2.19 -21.80 39.31
CA MET A 1 1.23 -21.56 38.21
C MET A 1 1.85 -20.48 37.36
N ASP A 2 2.48 -20.85 36.25
CA ASP A 2 2.86 -19.86 35.22
C ASP A 2 1.56 -19.34 34.62
N THR A 3 1.11 -18.19 35.11
CA THR A 3 0.10 -17.41 34.41
C THR A 3 0.67 -17.07 33.04
N LEU A 4 0.06 -17.61 31.98
CA LEU A 4 0.30 -17.20 30.60
C LEU A 4 0.12 -15.68 30.53
N ALA A 5 1.22 -14.94 30.61
CA ALA A 5 1.21 -13.50 30.46
C ALA A 5 1.01 -13.20 28.98
N ILE A 6 -0.23 -12.89 28.60
CA ILE A 6 -0.55 -12.44 27.25
C ILE A 6 0.11 -11.07 27.08
N GLU A 7 0.99 -10.96 26.09
CA GLU A 7 1.63 -9.69 25.77
C GLU A 7 0.56 -8.65 25.38
N PRO A 8 0.59 -7.43 25.97
CA PRO A 8 -0.33 -6.36 25.58
C PRO A 8 -0.18 -6.00 24.11
N THR A 9 -1.32 -5.83 23.44
CA THR A 9 -1.39 -5.31 22.08
C THR A 9 -1.73 -3.83 22.10
N TYR A 10 -1.15 -3.09 21.17
CA TYR A 10 -1.32 -1.66 21.02
C TYR A 10 -2.01 -1.33 19.71
N ARG A 11 -2.51 -0.10 19.59
CA ARG A 11 -3.06 0.46 18.36
C ARG A 11 -2.65 1.90 18.17
N VAL A 12 -2.50 2.30 16.91
CA VAL A 12 -2.41 3.72 16.54
C VAL A 12 -3.83 4.23 16.32
N LEU A 13 -4.19 5.37 16.90
CA LEU A 13 -5.45 6.06 16.63
C LEU A 13 -5.18 7.32 15.83
N LEU A 14 -5.92 7.53 14.74
CA LEU A 14 -5.78 8.71 13.88
C LEU A 14 -6.53 9.94 14.43
N GLY A 15 -7.36 9.76 15.46
CA GLY A 15 -8.17 10.83 16.04
C GLY A 15 -9.43 11.14 15.22
N ASP A 16 -9.94 12.36 15.36
CA ASP A 16 -11.14 12.79 14.64
C ASP A 16 -10.81 13.26 13.22
N VAL A 17 -10.59 12.28 12.33
CA VAL A 17 -10.33 12.48 10.90
C VAL A 17 -11.63 12.32 10.13
N SER A 18 -12.01 13.31 9.33
CA SER A 18 -13.20 13.24 8.46
C SER A 18 -12.84 13.09 6.97
N ARG A 19 -11.57 13.30 6.62
CA ARG A 19 -11.06 13.23 5.26
C ARG A 19 -9.78 12.40 5.19
N PHE A 20 -9.69 11.56 4.17
CA PHE A 20 -8.52 10.74 3.86
C PHE A 20 -8.04 11.08 2.46
N ARG A 21 -6.74 11.31 2.29
CA ARG A 21 -6.12 11.35 0.96
C ARG A 21 -5.26 10.11 0.80
N ILE A 22 -5.55 9.34 -0.24
CA ILE A 22 -4.88 8.08 -0.54
C ILE A 22 -4.26 8.20 -1.92
N MET A 23 -2.94 8.07 -2.00
CA MET A 23 -2.22 7.98 -3.26
C MET A 23 -1.78 6.54 -3.46
N LEU A 24 -2.20 5.92 -4.55
CA LEU A 24 -1.77 4.59 -4.95
C LEU A 24 -0.72 4.71 -6.05
N VAL A 25 0.51 4.30 -5.75
CA VAL A 25 1.63 4.30 -6.68
C VAL A 25 1.84 2.89 -7.22
N GLY A 26 1.75 2.76 -8.54
CA GLY A 26 1.77 1.49 -9.27
C GLY A 26 0.35 0.97 -9.50
N ALA A 27 0.01 0.77 -10.77
CA ALA A 27 -1.26 0.23 -11.27
C ALA A 27 -1.06 -1.11 -12.02
N GLY A 28 -0.01 -1.86 -11.65
CA GLY A 28 0.23 -3.23 -12.10
C GLY A 28 -0.73 -4.26 -11.50
N GLY A 29 -0.27 -5.50 -11.30
CA GLY A 29 -1.12 -6.61 -10.80
C GLY A 29 -1.82 -6.30 -9.48
N THR A 30 -1.05 -6.05 -8.42
CA THR A 30 -1.58 -5.70 -7.09
C THR A 30 -2.30 -4.36 -7.11
N GLY A 31 -1.66 -3.33 -7.65
CA GLY A 31 -2.18 -1.97 -7.65
C GLY A 31 -3.52 -1.82 -8.36
N SER A 32 -3.67 -2.34 -9.58
CA SER A 32 -4.95 -2.26 -10.30
C SER A 32 -6.08 -3.00 -9.58
N THR A 33 -5.78 -4.12 -8.93
CA THR A 33 -6.76 -4.85 -8.11
C THR A 33 -7.13 -4.07 -6.86
N LEU A 34 -6.14 -3.51 -6.16
CA LEU A 34 -6.34 -2.69 -4.97
C LEU A 34 -7.18 -1.44 -5.29
N ALA A 35 -6.95 -0.79 -6.45
CA ALA A 35 -7.74 0.35 -6.89
C ALA A 35 -9.26 0.04 -6.96
N LEU A 36 -9.64 -1.17 -7.36
CA LEU A 36 -11.05 -1.61 -7.35
C LEU A 36 -11.63 -1.60 -5.92
N PHE A 37 -10.87 -2.15 -4.96
CA PHE A 37 -11.27 -2.17 -3.55
C PHE A 37 -11.31 -0.76 -2.95
N LEU A 38 -10.31 0.08 -3.25
CA LEU A 38 -10.23 1.45 -2.76
C LEU A 38 -11.39 2.32 -3.26
N ALA A 39 -11.79 2.17 -4.53
CA ALA A 39 -12.96 2.89 -5.05
C ALA A 39 -14.27 2.47 -4.36
N GLY A 40 -14.47 1.16 -4.15
CA GLY A 40 -15.61 0.66 -3.39
C GLY A 40 -15.62 1.16 -1.94
N LEU A 41 -14.44 1.15 -1.29
CA LEU A 41 -14.24 1.70 0.05
C LEU A 41 -14.57 3.21 0.09
N ALA A 42 -14.07 4.00 -0.86
CA ALA A 42 -14.31 5.44 -0.93
C ALA A 42 -15.81 5.74 -1.09
N PHE A 43 -16.50 5.00 -1.95
CA PHE A 43 -17.95 5.12 -2.11
C PHE A 43 -18.70 4.79 -0.81
N HIS A 44 -18.35 3.69 -0.15
CA HIS A 44 -18.98 3.28 1.11
C HIS A 44 -18.68 4.25 2.26
N ALA A 45 -17.44 4.73 2.37
CA ALA A 45 -17.02 5.71 3.36
C ALA A 45 -17.80 7.02 3.21
N ARG A 46 -18.03 7.47 1.97
CA ARG A 46 -18.84 8.67 1.67
C ARG A 46 -20.26 8.57 2.22
N GLN A 47 -20.88 7.39 2.18
CA GLN A 47 -22.22 7.16 2.76
C GLN A 47 -22.23 7.32 4.30
N LYS A 48 -21.07 7.18 4.94
CA LYS A 48 -20.87 7.37 6.38
C LYS A 48 -20.35 8.78 6.73
N GLY A 49 -20.31 9.69 5.76
CA GLY A 49 -19.81 11.06 5.95
C GLY A 49 -18.27 11.16 6.01
N ILE A 50 -17.55 10.12 5.59
CA ILE A 50 -16.09 10.11 5.50
C ILE A 50 -15.69 10.38 4.05
N GLN A 51 -14.92 11.44 3.82
CA GLN A 51 -14.41 11.75 2.48
C GLN A 51 -13.11 11.00 2.22
N VAL A 52 -13.00 10.32 1.08
CA VAL A 52 -11.76 9.68 0.61
C VAL A 52 -11.44 10.22 -0.78
N ASP A 53 -10.33 10.96 -0.87
CA ASP A 53 -9.76 11.39 -2.15
C ASP A 53 -8.72 10.36 -2.58
N LEU A 54 -8.86 9.83 -3.79
CA LEU A 54 -7.98 8.81 -4.34
C LEU A 54 -7.27 9.32 -5.59
N THR A 55 -5.95 9.16 -5.61
CA THR A 55 -5.10 9.45 -6.77
C THR A 55 -4.34 8.21 -7.17
N LEU A 56 -4.34 7.88 -8.45
CA LEU A 56 -3.61 6.74 -9.02
C LEU A 56 -2.41 7.24 -9.83
N VAL A 57 -1.22 6.71 -9.55
CA VAL A 57 0.03 7.12 -10.20
C VAL A 57 0.70 5.91 -10.86
N ASP A 58 0.86 5.93 -12.17
CA ASP A 58 1.64 4.95 -12.94
C ASP A 58 1.93 5.51 -14.34
N HIS A 59 3.18 5.42 -14.78
CA HIS A 59 3.62 5.80 -16.11
C HIS A 59 3.29 4.79 -17.22
N ASP A 60 2.93 3.55 -16.87
CA ASP A 60 2.72 2.49 -17.84
C ASP A 60 1.42 2.66 -18.63
N VAL A 61 1.43 2.18 -19.86
CA VAL A 61 0.25 2.03 -20.72
C VAL A 61 -0.31 0.62 -20.66
N VAL A 62 -1.59 0.48 -21.02
CA VAL A 62 -2.28 -0.80 -21.11
C VAL A 62 -1.77 -1.60 -22.31
N GLU A 63 -1.36 -2.84 -22.06
CA GLU A 63 -0.94 -3.80 -23.09
C GLU A 63 -1.77 -5.08 -23.05
N MET A 64 -1.79 -5.83 -24.15
CA MET A 64 -2.53 -7.10 -24.25
C MET A 64 -2.13 -8.11 -23.17
N LYS A 65 -0.85 -8.16 -22.78
CA LYS A 65 -0.36 -9.07 -21.72
C LYS A 65 -0.90 -8.74 -20.32
N ASN A 66 -1.43 -7.52 -20.12
CA ASN A 66 -2.01 -7.10 -18.85
C ASN A 66 -3.45 -7.60 -18.68
N CYS A 67 -4.19 -7.78 -19.79
CA CYS A 67 -5.58 -8.20 -19.78
C CYS A 67 -5.79 -9.54 -19.05
N GLY A 68 -6.74 -9.58 -18.13
CA GLY A 68 -7.04 -10.76 -17.29
C GLY A 68 -6.13 -10.94 -16.07
N ARG A 69 -4.97 -10.27 -16.04
CA ARG A 69 -4.04 -10.27 -14.89
C ARG A 69 -4.12 -9.00 -14.06
N GLN A 70 -4.41 -7.89 -14.72
CA GLN A 70 -4.59 -6.56 -14.15
C GLN A 70 -6.04 -6.12 -14.39
N ALA A 71 -6.54 -5.20 -13.58
CA ALA A 71 -7.90 -4.70 -13.70
C ALA A 71 -8.07 -3.68 -14.85
N VAL A 72 -7.39 -3.88 -15.98
CA VAL A 72 -7.43 -3.05 -17.20
C VAL A 72 -8.35 -3.68 -18.26
N THR A 73 -8.77 -2.91 -19.26
CA THR A 73 -9.69 -3.40 -20.29
C THR A 73 -8.99 -3.89 -21.56
N LEU A 74 -9.58 -4.92 -22.19
CA LEU A 74 -9.19 -5.37 -23.53
C LEU A 74 -9.33 -4.26 -24.57
N GLN A 75 -10.35 -3.40 -24.42
CA GLN A 75 -10.57 -2.28 -25.33
C GLN A 75 -9.40 -1.30 -25.30
N SER A 76 -8.93 -0.91 -24.11
CA SER A 76 -7.77 -0.02 -23.96
C SER A 76 -6.48 -0.65 -24.48
N ALA A 77 -6.30 -1.97 -24.29
CA ALA A 77 -5.16 -2.70 -24.84
C ALA A 77 -5.15 -2.70 -26.38
N VAL A 78 -6.32 -2.90 -27.01
CA VAL A 78 -6.46 -2.89 -28.48
C VAL A 78 -6.32 -1.49 -29.06
N ALA A 79 -6.81 -0.46 -28.35
CA ALA A 79 -6.63 0.94 -28.76
C ALA A 79 -5.15 1.36 -28.77
N GLY A 80 -4.37 0.86 -27.81
CA GLY A 80 -2.94 1.15 -27.66
C GLY A 80 -2.67 2.54 -27.09
N GLY A 81 -1.58 2.67 -26.32
CA GLY A 81 -1.13 3.95 -25.78
C GLY A 81 -2.02 4.56 -24.68
N ILE A 82 -3.03 3.83 -24.19
CA ILE A 82 -3.89 4.29 -23.08
C ILE A 82 -3.15 4.08 -21.75
N PRO A 83 -2.92 5.12 -20.92
CA PRO A 83 -2.31 4.94 -19.60
C PRO A 83 -3.15 4.03 -18.69
N LYS A 84 -2.51 3.13 -17.94
CA LYS A 84 -3.21 2.19 -17.04
C LYS A 84 -4.10 2.91 -16.03
N VAL A 85 -3.57 3.97 -15.41
CA VAL A 85 -4.29 4.76 -14.41
C VAL A 85 -5.47 5.53 -15.01
N ALA A 86 -5.35 6.00 -16.26
CA ALA A 86 -6.45 6.67 -16.95
C ALA A 86 -7.59 5.70 -17.26
N ASP A 87 -7.29 4.50 -17.77
CA ASP A 87 -8.28 3.43 -17.99
C ASP A 87 -9.00 3.04 -16.69
N LEU A 88 -8.26 2.89 -15.59
CA LEU A 88 -8.81 2.56 -14.27
C LEU A 88 -9.69 3.67 -13.71
N ALA A 89 -9.15 4.89 -13.59
CA ALA A 89 -9.86 6.02 -12.97
C ALA A 89 -11.15 6.34 -13.72
N LEU A 90 -11.13 6.35 -15.07
CA LEU A 90 -12.31 6.60 -15.89
C LEU A 90 -13.45 5.63 -15.54
N ARG A 91 -13.16 4.33 -15.49
CA ARG A 91 -14.17 3.29 -15.21
C ARG A 91 -14.65 3.33 -13.77
N LEU A 92 -13.76 3.54 -12.82
CA LEU A 92 -14.11 3.61 -11.40
C LEU A 92 -14.95 4.86 -11.11
N ASN A 93 -14.62 6.00 -11.73
CA ASN A 93 -15.44 7.22 -11.66
C ASN A 93 -16.80 7.01 -12.29
N ALA A 94 -16.88 6.35 -13.45
CA ALA A 94 -18.16 6.00 -14.08
C ALA A 94 -19.02 5.06 -13.21
N ALA A 95 -18.39 4.10 -12.52
CA ALA A 95 -19.09 3.14 -11.67
C ALA A 95 -19.63 3.75 -10.36
N TYR A 96 -18.88 4.66 -9.74
CA TYR A 96 -19.16 5.13 -8.37
C TYR A 96 -19.44 6.63 -8.25
N GLY A 97 -19.32 7.40 -9.35
CA GLY A 97 -19.44 8.86 -9.32
C GLY A 97 -18.41 9.47 -8.38
N LEU A 98 -17.16 9.02 -8.50
CA LEU A 98 -16.02 9.51 -7.72
C LEU A 98 -15.23 10.54 -8.56
N GLY A 99 -14.34 11.27 -7.89
CA GLY A 99 -13.36 12.17 -8.52
C GLY A 99 -11.96 11.60 -8.40
N ILE A 100 -11.76 10.33 -8.76
CA ILE A 100 -10.44 9.69 -8.73
C ILE A 100 -9.55 10.36 -9.77
N GLU A 101 -8.39 10.84 -9.34
CA GLU A 101 -7.39 11.44 -10.21
C GLU A 101 -6.44 10.37 -10.76
N ALA A 102 -5.99 10.54 -12.01
CA ALA A 102 -5.03 9.67 -12.68
C ALA A 102 -3.83 10.47 -13.15
N TRP A 103 -2.65 10.15 -12.65
CA TRP A 103 -1.39 10.80 -13.00
C TRP A 103 -0.55 9.80 -13.80
N PRO A 104 -0.55 9.87 -15.14
CA PRO A 104 0.08 8.90 -16.04
C PRO A 104 1.60 9.13 -16.13
N GLU A 105 2.26 9.26 -14.99
CA GLU A 105 3.64 9.69 -14.84
C GLU A 105 4.34 8.81 -13.81
N ARG A 106 5.68 8.84 -13.83
CA ARG A 106 6.48 8.13 -12.84
C ARG A 106 6.34 8.86 -11.51
N TYR A 107 6.16 8.11 -10.43
CA TYR A 107 6.13 8.73 -9.11
C TYR A 107 7.48 9.38 -8.77
N GLU A 108 7.41 10.63 -8.34
CA GLU A 108 8.53 11.42 -7.82
C GLU A 108 8.09 12.07 -6.51
N GLY A 109 8.98 12.18 -5.51
CA GLY A 109 8.60 12.73 -4.20
C GLY A 109 7.95 14.13 -4.23
N GLY A 110 8.22 14.94 -5.26
CA GLY A 110 7.57 16.23 -5.48
C GLY A 110 6.04 16.14 -5.63
N MET A 111 5.53 15.06 -6.22
CA MET A 111 4.10 14.79 -6.39
C MET A 111 3.38 14.70 -5.04
N ALA A 112 3.99 14.04 -4.06
CA ALA A 112 3.46 13.91 -2.72
C ALA A 112 3.54 15.23 -1.94
N ARG A 113 4.61 16.02 -2.15
CA ARG A 113 4.78 17.32 -1.47
C ARG A 113 3.57 18.22 -1.69
N ASP A 114 3.09 18.33 -2.92
CA ASP A 114 2.03 19.26 -3.27
C ASP A 114 0.63 18.65 -2.99
N TRP A 115 0.50 17.33 -3.07
CA TRP A 115 -0.78 16.64 -2.83
C TRP A 115 -1.11 16.43 -1.36
N PHE A 116 -0.15 16.08 -0.50
CA PHE A 116 -0.46 15.81 0.91
C PHE A 116 -0.48 17.07 1.79
N TYR A 117 -0.09 18.23 1.25
CA TYR A 117 -0.08 19.48 2.01
C TYR A 117 -1.47 20.14 2.09
N HIS A 118 -2.31 19.69 3.03
CA HIS A 118 -3.58 20.36 3.34
C HIS A 118 -3.82 20.44 4.85
N GLY A 119 -4.24 21.62 5.33
CA GLY A 119 -4.66 21.81 6.72
C GLY A 119 -6.01 21.17 7.03
N GLY A 120 -6.27 20.91 8.31
CA GLY A 120 -7.53 20.36 8.84
C GLY A 120 -7.42 18.92 9.37
N SER A 121 -8.57 18.32 9.70
CA SER A 121 -8.71 16.94 10.18
C SER A 121 -8.56 15.90 9.05
N CYS A 122 -7.37 15.81 8.47
CA CYS A 122 -7.06 14.94 7.34
C CYS A 122 -5.97 13.92 7.68
N ALA A 123 -6.16 12.66 7.27
CA ALA A 123 -5.10 11.65 7.30
C ALA A 123 -4.61 11.32 5.88
N HIS A 124 -3.35 10.93 5.80
CA HIS A 124 -2.65 10.70 4.54
C HIS A 124 -2.07 9.29 4.49
N LEU A 125 -2.33 8.59 3.38
CA LEU A 125 -1.83 7.24 3.11
C LEU A 125 -1.21 7.19 1.71
N LEU A 126 0.06 6.81 1.66
CA LEU A 126 0.79 6.54 0.43
C LEU A 126 0.95 5.02 0.28
N VAL A 127 0.29 4.45 -0.73
CA VAL A 127 0.26 3.01 -0.96
C VAL A 127 1.22 2.66 -2.09
N GLY A 128 2.28 1.92 -1.78
CA GLY A 128 3.27 1.46 -2.74
C GLY A 128 2.93 0.07 -3.27
N CYS A 129 2.51 -0.03 -4.53
CA CYS A 129 2.31 -1.27 -5.27
C CYS A 129 3.33 -1.38 -6.43
N VAL A 130 4.58 -1.01 -6.15
CA VAL A 130 5.69 -0.99 -7.11
C VAL A 130 6.55 -2.24 -7.00
N ASP A 131 7.14 -2.64 -8.13
CA ASP A 131 7.92 -3.86 -8.28
C ASP A 131 9.44 -3.65 -8.16
N ASN A 132 9.91 -2.41 -8.14
CA ASN A 132 11.33 -2.10 -8.19
C ASN A 132 11.80 -1.24 -7.01
N HIS A 133 13.05 -1.47 -6.58
CA HIS A 133 13.66 -0.78 -5.45
C HIS A 133 13.83 0.75 -5.66
N PRO A 134 14.10 1.31 -6.87
CA PRO A 134 14.20 2.75 -7.03
C PRO A 134 12.89 3.47 -6.73
N ALA A 135 11.75 2.94 -7.17
CA ALA A 135 10.45 3.50 -6.83
C ALA A 135 10.16 3.42 -5.33
N ARG A 136 10.57 2.33 -4.65
CA ARG A 136 10.46 2.23 -3.19
C ARG A 136 11.34 3.26 -2.47
N ARG A 137 12.52 3.60 -3.00
CA ARG A 137 13.38 4.68 -2.45
C ARG A 137 12.70 6.05 -2.51
N GLU A 138 12.08 6.40 -3.63
CA GLU A 138 11.31 7.66 -3.76
C GLU A 138 10.18 7.74 -2.72
N ILE A 139 9.48 6.64 -2.49
CA ILE A 139 8.43 6.57 -1.47
C ILE A 139 9.06 6.72 -0.07
N ALA A 140 10.16 6.02 0.23
CA ALA A 140 10.86 6.12 1.51
C ALA A 140 11.34 7.54 1.83
N GLU A 141 11.92 8.22 0.84
CA GLU A 141 12.34 9.63 0.95
C GLU A 141 11.15 10.55 1.20
N THR A 142 10.01 10.29 0.56
CA THR A 142 8.76 11.01 0.83
C THR A 142 8.34 10.84 2.29
N ILE A 143 8.31 9.62 2.81
CA ILE A 143 7.92 9.37 4.21
C ILE A 143 8.88 10.06 5.18
N ALA A 144 10.19 10.03 4.90
CA ALA A 144 11.18 10.74 5.71
C ALA A 144 10.94 12.27 5.70
N LEU A 145 10.66 12.86 4.55
CA LEU A 145 10.41 14.30 4.40
C LEU A 145 9.18 14.77 5.19
N PHE A 146 8.16 13.92 5.31
CA PHE A 146 6.92 14.25 6.01
C PHE A 146 6.94 13.95 7.50
N ASP A 147 8.01 13.36 8.04
CA ASP A 147 8.29 13.20 9.48
C ASP A 147 7.05 12.70 10.26
N GLY A 148 6.58 11.51 9.91
CA GLY A 148 5.43 10.88 10.57
C GLY A 148 4.04 11.34 10.14
N ARG A 149 3.91 12.40 9.31
CA ARG A 149 2.59 12.92 8.87
C ARG A 149 1.89 12.09 7.78
N ILE A 150 2.62 11.19 7.11
CA ILE A 150 2.08 10.30 6.08
C ILE A 150 2.38 8.86 6.48
N TYR A 151 1.36 8.00 6.42
CA TYR A 151 1.56 6.56 6.53
C TYR A 151 1.90 5.98 5.16
N ALA A 152 2.88 5.09 5.11
CA ALA A 152 3.12 4.23 3.96
C ALA A 152 2.48 2.86 4.19
N LEU A 153 1.90 2.31 3.12
CA LEU A 153 1.48 0.91 3.01
C LEU A 153 2.24 0.29 1.83
N ASP A 154 3.32 -0.44 2.11
CA ASP A 154 4.09 -1.13 1.07
C ASP A 154 3.48 -2.50 0.79
N CYS A 155 3.28 -2.82 -0.49
CA CYS A 155 2.62 -4.03 -0.95
C CYS A 155 3.56 -4.85 -1.85
N GLY A 156 4.51 -5.55 -1.23
CA GLY A 156 5.46 -6.42 -1.92
C GLY A 156 4.93 -7.84 -2.13
N ASN A 157 5.23 -8.43 -3.29
CA ASN A 157 4.98 -9.85 -3.52
C ASN A 157 5.96 -10.47 -4.51
N GLU A 158 6.21 -11.74 -4.31
CA GLU A 158 6.97 -12.64 -5.18
C GLU A 158 5.99 -13.52 -5.97
N ARG A 159 6.43 -14.70 -6.41
CA ARG A 159 5.61 -15.59 -7.23
C ARG A 159 4.40 -16.18 -6.51
N TYR A 160 4.56 -16.54 -5.23
CA TYR A 160 3.53 -17.19 -4.40
C TYR A 160 3.42 -16.62 -2.99
N SER A 161 4.32 -15.71 -2.62
CA SER A 161 4.47 -15.12 -1.29
C SER A 161 4.35 -13.61 -1.41
N GLY A 162 4.07 -12.95 -0.31
CA GLY A 162 4.15 -11.50 -0.24
C GLY A 162 3.98 -10.98 1.18
N GLN A 163 4.16 -9.68 1.30
CA GLN A 163 4.14 -8.97 2.56
C GLN A 163 3.52 -7.60 2.37
N ILE A 164 2.68 -7.22 3.33
CA ILE A 164 2.08 -5.90 3.44
C ILE A 164 2.60 -5.29 4.74
N LEU A 165 3.23 -4.13 4.65
CA LEU A 165 3.87 -3.42 5.77
C LEU A 165 3.23 -2.04 5.90
N ILE A 166 2.91 -1.60 7.13
CA ILE A 166 2.38 -0.26 7.37
C ILE A 166 3.20 0.49 8.42
N GLY A 167 3.45 1.78 8.19
CA GLY A 167 4.05 2.68 9.18
C GLY A 167 4.40 4.05 8.63
N ASN A 168 4.90 4.94 9.49
CA ASN A 168 5.06 6.37 9.17
C ASN A 168 6.36 6.99 9.68
N LEU A 169 7.02 6.41 10.69
CA LEU A 169 8.18 7.01 11.33
C LEU A 169 9.49 6.45 10.78
N THR A 170 10.42 7.36 10.51
CA THR A 170 11.82 7.06 10.13
C THR A 170 12.79 7.25 11.30
N ASP A 171 12.40 8.02 12.31
CA ASP A 171 13.04 8.09 13.63
C ASP A 171 12.17 7.35 14.65
N THR A 172 12.64 6.18 15.06
CA THR A 172 11.91 5.27 15.94
C THR A 172 11.94 5.71 17.41
N SER A 173 12.80 6.66 17.78
CA SER A 173 12.80 7.26 19.12
C SER A 173 11.51 8.02 19.43
N GLN A 174 10.75 8.41 18.39
CA GLN A 174 9.43 9.03 18.50
C GLN A 174 8.31 8.02 18.83
N ILE A 175 8.58 6.71 18.74
CA ILE A 175 7.59 5.66 19.03
C ILE A 175 7.47 5.50 20.54
N THR A 176 6.30 5.86 21.06
CA THR A 176 5.94 5.73 22.47
C THR A 176 4.73 4.83 22.63
N LEU A 177 4.75 4.00 23.68
CA LEU A 177 3.65 3.14 24.08
C LEU A 177 3.08 3.64 25.40
N ASP A 178 1.76 3.77 25.49
CA ASP A 178 1.10 4.21 26.72
C ASP A 178 0.35 3.07 27.45
N LYS A 179 -0.10 3.37 28.67
CA LYS A 179 -0.83 2.40 29.51
C LYS A 179 -2.25 2.11 29.02
N LEU A 180 -2.76 2.87 28.05
CA LEU A 180 -4.08 2.69 27.44
C LEU A 180 -4.04 1.78 26.20
N GLY A 181 -2.86 1.23 25.88
CA GLY A 181 -2.68 0.40 24.69
C GLY A 181 -2.58 1.24 23.40
N LEU A 182 -2.11 2.48 23.49
CA LEU A 182 -1.88 3.33 22.32
C LEU A 182 -0.40 3.36 21.93
N CYS A 183 -0.17 3.46 20.62
CA CYS A 183 1.13 3.64 20.00
C CYS A 183 1.14 4.96 19.22
N SER A 184 2.16 5.81 19.40
CA SER A 184 2.25 7.12 18.73
C SER A 184 2.50 7.04 17.22
N GLY A 185 3.08 5.94 16.75
CA GLY A 185 3.38 5.71 15.35
C GLY A 185 4.08 4.36 15.15
N LEU A 186 4.40 4.02 13.92
CA LEU A 186 5.03 2.74 13.59
C LEU A 186 6.29 2.97 12.76
N PRO A 187 7.30 2.11 12.88
CA PRO A 187 8.46 2.17 11.99
C PRO A 187 7.96 2.06 10.54
N SER A 188 8.45 2.91 9.65
CA SER A 188 8.06 2.88 8.24
C SER A 188 8.34 1.49 7.63
N PRO A 189 7.62 1.09 6.57
CA PRO A 189 7.89 -0.17 5.86
C PRO A 189 9.38 -0.40 5.53
N TYR A 190 10.10 0.68 5.26
CA TYR A 190 11.51 0.66 4.85
C TYR A 190 12.49 0.58 6.02
N LEU A 191 12.04 0.81 7.26
CA LEU A 191 12.77 0.40 8.46
C LEU A 191 12.45 -1.04 8.86
N GLN A 192 11.21 -1.48 8.61
CA GLN A 192 10.79 -2.85 8.89
C GLN A 192 11.52 -3.86 7.98
N GLU A 193 11.69 -3.54 6.71
CA GLU A 193 12.39 -4.36 5.71
C GLU A 193 13.31 -3.49 4.84
N PRO A 194 14.53 -3.15 5.32
CA PRO A 194 15.47 -2.29 4.60
C PRO A 194 15.94 -2.83 3.25
N ASP A 195 15.94 -4.16 3.09
CA ASP A 195 16.34 -4.85 1.87
C ASP A 195 15.41 -4.51 0.69
N LEU A 196 14.18 -4.04 0.95
CA LEU A 196 13.26 -3.56 -0.10
C LEU A 196 13.81 -2.37 -0.89
N LEU A 197 14.77 -1.63 -0.32
CA LEU A 197 15.42 -0.49 -0.95
C LEU A 197 16.69 -0.89 -1.73
N GLN A 198 17.07 -2.17 -1.71
CA GLN A 198 18.24 -2.69 -2.41
C GLN A 198 17.81 -3.42 -3.69
N PRO A 199 18.68 -3.46 -4.72
CA PRO A 199 18.44 -4.32 -5.88
C PRO A 199 18.37 -5.78 -5.47
N ASP A 200 17.48 -6.55 -6.10
CA ASP A 200 17.44 -8.00 -5.89
C ASP A 200 18.73 -8.61 -6.45
N PRO A 201 19.53 -9.33 -5.64
CA PRO A 201 20.74 -9.98 -6.12
C PRO A 201 20.47 -10.95 -7.29
N ASN A 202 19.26 -11.49 -7.39
CA ASN A 202 18.86 -12.45 -8.41
C ASN A 202 18.37 -11.79 -9.71
N GLU A 203 18.03 -10.48 -9.70
CA GLU A 203 17.63 -9.76 -10.91
C GLU A 203 18.76 -9.70 -11.95
N GLN A 204 20.02 -9.68 -11.51
CA GLN A 204 21.19 -9.63 -12.39
C GLN A 204 21.55 -11.00 -13.02
N ALA A 205 20.95 -12.09 -12.56
CA ALA A 205 21.34 -13.46 -12.94
C ALA A 205 20.39 -14.15 -13.94
N LEU A 206 19.28 -13.51 -14.33
CA LEU A 206 18.26 -14.14 -15.18
C LEU A 206 18.64 -14.03 -16.67
N SER A 207 18.72 -15.17 -17.34
CA SER A 207 18.81 -15.21 -18.81
C SER A 207 17.48 -14.77 -19.43
N CYS A 208 17.47 -14.33 -20.70
CA CYS A 208 16.23 -13.92 -21.39
C CYS A 208 15.14 -15.00 -21.41
N ALA A 209 15.49 -16.28 -21.23
CA ALA A 209 14.53 -17.39 -21.11
C ALA A 209 13.89 -17.49 -19.71
N ASP A 210 14.62 -17.14 -18.66
CA ASP A 210 14.12 -17.15 -17.28
C ASP A 210 13.23 -15.94 -16.98
N MET A 211 13.44 -14.81 -17.66
CA MET A 211 12.57 -13.63 -17.58
C MET A 211 11.13 -13.94 -18.04
N ALA A 212 10.96 -14.75 -19.08
CA ALA A 212 9.64 -15.18 -19.56
C ALA A 212 8.92 -16.13 -18.58
N LEU A 213 9.68 -16.91 -17.79
CA LEU A 213 9.14 -17.72 -16.70
C LEU A 213 8.91 -16.89 -15.42
N ALA A 214 9.73 -15.87 -15.18
CA ALA A 214 9.60 -14.92 -14.06
C ALA A 214 8.36 -14.03 -14.21
N GLU A 215 7.90 -13.76 -15.44
CA GLU A 215 6.59 -13.14 -15.73
C GLU A 215 5.40 -13.98 -15.23
N THR A 216 5.59 -15.14 -14.61
CA THR A 216 4.52 -15.96 -14.02
C THR A 216 4.35 -15.77 -12.51
N GLN A 217 4.26 -14.52 -12.02
CA GLN A 217 3.54 -14.28 -10.76
C GLN A 217 2.16 -14.94 -10.86
N SER A 218 1.81 -15.73 -9.83
CA SER A 218 0.50 -16.39 -9.79
C SER A 218 -0.60 -15.35 -9.90
N ILE A 219 -1.61 -15.59 -10.73
CA ILE A 219 -2.76 -14.67 -10.91
C ILE A 219 -3.42 -14.31 -9.57
N MET A 220 -3.29 -15.17 -8.56
CA MET A 220 -3.87 -14.97 -7.23
C MET A 220 -2.94 -14.26 -6.24
N VAL A 221 -1.62 -14.18 -6.47
CA VAL A 221 -0.69 -13.55 -5.50
C VAL A 221 -0.97 -12.06 -5.39
N ASN A 222 -1.13 -11.39 -6.54
CA ASN A 222 -1.50 -9.99 -6.63
C ASN A 222 -2.86 -9.71 -6.01
N ARG A 223 -3.83 -10.62 -6.18
CA ARG A 223 -5.16 -10.52 -5.57
C ARG A 223 -5.12 -10.67 -4.06
N MET A 224 -4.35 -11.62 -3.54
CA MET A 224 -4.18 -11.82 -2.10
C MET A 224 -3.50 -10.60 -1.46
N ALA A 225 -2.41 -10.12 -2.05
CA ALA A 225 -1.72 -8.90 -1.60
C ALA A 225 -2.68 -7.70 -1.58
N ALA A 226 -3.42 -7.48 -2.68
CA ALA A 226 -4.41 -6.41 -2.78
C ALA A 226 -5.54 -6.55 -1.76
N THR A 227 -5.97 -7.78 -1.45
CA THR A 227 -7.05 -8.03 -0.48
C THR A 227 -6.60 -7.71 0.94
N ILE A 228 -5.38 -8.13 1.31
CA ILE A 228 -4.80 -7.79 2.62
C ILE A 228 -4.60 -6.27 2.72
N ALA A 229 -4.02 -5.63 1.70
CA ALA A 229 -3.83 -4.18 1.68
C ALA A 229 -5.16 -3.40 1.73
N ALA A 230 -6.21 -3.92 1.09
CA ALA A 230 -7.55 -3.35 1.17
C ALA A 230 -8.11 -3.41 2.60
N GLU A 231 -7.86 -4.49 3.35
CA GLU A 231 -8.27 -4.58 4.76
C GLU A 231 -7.52 -3.58 5.63
N TYR A 232 -6.19 -3.44 5.46
CA TYR A 232 -5.42 -2.39 6.16
C TYR A 232 -6.02 -1.00 5.89
N THR A 233 -6.35 -0.72 4.63
CA THR A 233 -6.93 0.57 4.24
C THR A 233 -8.35 0.76 4.77
N ALA A 234 -9.16 -0.30 4.82
CA ALA A 234 -10.51 -0.25 5.36
C ALA A 234 -10.51 0.01 6.87
N VAL A 235 -9.61 -0.64 7.63
CA VAL A 235 -9.42 -0.37 9.06
C VAL A 235 -8.91 1.06 9.27
N PHE A 236 -7.93 1.50 8.48
CA PHE A 236 -7.39 2.86 8.51
C PHE A 236 -8.47 3.93 8.29
N VAL A 237 -9.34 3.75 7.29
CA VAL A 237 -10.37 4.73 6.92
C VAL A 237 -11.62 4.64 7.81
N LEU A 238 -12.19 3.45 7.97
CA LEU A 238 -13.50 3.28 8.60
C LEU A 238 -13.41 3.20 10.13
N GLN A 239 -12.30 2.66 10.66
CA GLN A 239 -12.08 2.53 12.10
C GLN A 239 -11.09 3.57 12.64
N LYS A 240 -10.47 4.37 11.76
CA LYS A 240 -9.52 5.45 12.11
C LYS A 240 -8.37 4.95 13.00
N GLN A 241 -7.90 3.73 12.75
CA GLN A 241 -6.86 3.10 13.57
C GLN A 241 -5.96 2.18 12.75
N ILE A 242 -4.84 1.77 13.36
CA ILE A 242 -3.95 0.70 12.87
C ILE A 242 -3.69 -0.25 14.03
N THR A 243 -3.86 -1.55 13.81
CA THR A 243 -3.73 -2.58 14.86
C THR A 243 -2.67 -3.63 14.55
N GLN A 244 -2.19 -3.69 13.30
CA GLN A 244 -1.13 -4.60 12.86
C GLN A 244 0.06 -3.82 12.34
N LEU A 245 1.25 -4.38 12.55
CA LEU A 245 2.50 -3.85 12.02
C LEU A 245 2.73 -4.31 10.57
N ARG A 246 2.44 -5.60 10.32
CA ARG A 246 2.61 -6.24 9.02
C ARG A 246 1.81 -7.53 8.88
N THR A 247 1.60 -7.95 7.64
CA THR A 247 1.07 -9.27 7.30
C THR A 247 1.90 -9.90 6.19
N ALA A 248 2.38 -11.13 6.41
CA ALA A 248 3.02 -11.95 5.39
C ALA A 248 2.10 -13.11 5.00
N PHE A 249 2.17 -13.56 3.75
CA PHE A 249 1.38 -14.69 3.27
C PHE A 249 2.15 -15.58 2.30
N ASN A 250 1.71 -16.82 2.18
CA ASN A 250 2.22 -17.79 1.24
C ASN A 250 1.08 -18.65 0.67
N LEU A 251 0.84 -18.53 -0.64
CA LEU A 251 -0.23 -19.23 -1.35
C LEU A 251 0.08 -20.71 -1.63
N ARG A 252 1.34 -21.16 -1.53
CA ARG A 252 1.65 -22.60 -1.59
C ARG A 252 1.22 -23.31 -0.31
N LEU A 253 1.40 -22.63 0.83
CA LEU A 253 0.99 -23.12 2.14
C LEU A 253 -0.46 -22.76 2.49
N LEU A 254 -1.08 -21.87 1.70
CA LEU A 254 -2.37 -21.25 2.00
C LEU A 254 -2.41 -20.65 3.42
N ALA A 255 -1.32 -20.01 3.82
CA ALA A 255 -1.13 -19.46 5.14
C ALA A 255 -0.90 -17.94 5.07
N ALA A 256 -1.42 -17.23 6.07
CA ALA A 256 -1.13 -15.83 6.31
C ALA A 256 -0.85 -15.63 7.80
N HIS A 257 0.13 -14.79 8.10
CA HIS A 257 0.53 -14.44 9.46
C HIS A 257 0.59 -12.92 9.59
N SER A 258 -0.14 -12.38 10.57
CA SER A 258 -0.11 -10.95 10.88
C SER A 258 0.60 -10.74 12.20
N GLN A 259 1.54 -9.79 12.22
CA GLN A 259 2.22 -9.37 13.44
C GLN A 259 1.47 -8.17 14.03
N LEU A 260 0.94 -8.34 15.23
CA LEU A 260 0.28 -7.27 15.98
C LEU A 260 1.30 -6.25 16.49
N ILE A 261 0.84 -5.06 16.84
CA ILE A 261 1.67 -4.05 17.49
C ILE A 261 1.84 -4.47 18.95
N THR A 262 3.03 -4.93 19.32
CA THR A 262 3.41 -5.28 20.68
C THR A 262 4.79 -4.71 21.02
N GLN A 263 5.14 -4.69 22.30
CA GLN A 263 6.47 -4.23 22.72
C GLN A 263 7.58 -5.11 22.13
N THR A 264 7.36 -6.43 22.08
CA THR A 264 8.28 -7.40 21.47
C THR A 264 8.39 -7.19 19.98
N ALA A 265 7.27 -6.90 19.29
CA ALA A 265 7.28 -6.62 17.86
C ALA A 265 8.02 -5.32 17.51
N LEU A 266 8.00 -4.32 18.39
CA LEU A 266 8.65 -3.02 18.18
C LEU A 266 10.11 -2.98 18.66
N ARG A 267 10.51 -3.87 19.57
CA ARG A 267 11.87 -3.92 20.15
C ARG A 267 13.01 -3.88 19.12
N PRO A 268 12.95 -4.51 17.93
CA PRO A 268 14.03 -4.44 16.95
C PRO A 268 14.32 -3.02 16.43
N TYR A 269 13.41 -2.08 16.65
CA TYR A 269 13.49 -0.71 16.15
C TYR A 269 13.84 0.31 17.25
N TRP A 270 14.03 -0.11 18.50
CA TRP A 270 14.34 0.77 19.64
C TRP A 270 15.83 0.78 20.01
#